data_AF-A0A955D3B6-F1
#
_entry.id   AF-A0A955D3B6-F1
#
_cell.length_a   1.000
_cell.length_b   1.000
_cell.length_c   1.000
_cell.angle_alpha   90.00
_cell.angle_beta   90.00
_cell.angle_gamma   90.00
#
_symmetry.space_group_name_H-M   'P 1'
#
loop_
_entity.id
_entity.type
_entity.pdbx_description
1 polymer ?
#
loop_
_entity_poly.entity_id
_entity_poly.type
_entity_poly.pdbx_seq_one_letter_code
_entity_poly.pdbx_strand_id
1 'polypeptide(L)'
;MGSDAVRVLAWVLGGSAMLAAIGVAWWAMFADRAHGRRRCPRCWHDLSHTPGMTCGECGFVASREAMFGRTRRRPAVAAAALAIVFGAAAVVRFQAQGLGWIDLVPDRVLVAALPWMPGDGGPVREAVARRLFRAELSPASEAALFGHCIAGSGTSSPLSADWRRRYGEMLDWWRRSGMATDEQRIALLALPARIEFMVPPLIAADASPCIQARVETAWPFDSECRVTFEPSIPGAAPLRLVRSESLWIVPPFPLVLPPLPSGTASVAIGITIEQRGRMTPADPESDLTAWSLAEHRVVEVPIPISERSLAALLEPKDSESMRTAIARAFSYGLSRWSSGERRFGIQFNPRETALPEFDGTAIGALVEILEDGEVRRTSRIWWMGGDSLGGSAWAISEEDVEALDRATSDDPRWTMRIRGDRDLALRALATASRPMDGWPVAYWAGEVTLPLRVRFRAGEAPRRSWRPDPESGEPASSVPDDRPTRRPAR
;
A
#
# COMPACT_ATOMS: atom_id res chain seq x y z
N MET A 1 8.86 35.21 14.13
CA MET A 1 8.97 34.84 15.56
C MET A 1 8.83 33.35 15.67
N GLY A 2 9.85 32.66 16.20
CA GLY A 2 9.98 31.21 16.13
C GLY A 2 8.99 30.46 17.03
N SER A 3 8.76 29.18 16.69
CA SER A 3 7.97 28.21 17.47
C SER A 3 8.33 28.18 18.96
N ASP A 4 9.57 28.55 19.30
CA ASP A 4 10.08 28.52 20.67
C ASP A 4 9.49 29.64 21.54
N ALA A 5 9.25 30.84 20.97
CA ALA A 5 8.63 31.94 21.71
C ALA A 5 7.18 31.60 22.10
N VAL A 6 6.46 30.92 21.19
CA VAL A 6 5.08 30.46 21.45
C VAL A 6 5.06 29.39 22.55
N ARG A 7 6.02 28.45 22.53
CA ARG A 7 6.14 27.42 23.57
C ARG A 7 6.46 28.01 24.94
N VAL A 8 7.43 28.93 25.01
CA VAL A 8 7.80 29.60 26.27
C VAL A 8 6.60 30.38 26.83
N LEU A 9 5.90 31.14 25.98
CA LEU A 9 4.71 31.88 26.39
C LEU A 9 3.62 30.95 26.93
N ALA A 10 3.36 29.82 26.27
CA ALA A 10 2.37 28.83 26.74
C ALA A 10 2.74 28.24 28.11
N TRP A 11 4.02 27.92 28.36
CA TRP A 11 4.48 27.43 29.66
C TRP A 11 4.35 28.48 30.77
N VAL A 12 4.69 29.74 30.49
CA VAL A 12 4.56 30.84 31.46
C VAL A 12 3.10 31.08 31.81
N LEU A 13 2.21 31.12 30.81
CA LEU A 13 0.78 31.31 31.03
C LEU A 13 0.16 30.12 31.80
N GLY A 14 0.49 28.89 31.42
CA GLY A 14 0.01 27.69 32.11
C GLY A 14 0.49 27.60 33.56
N GLY A 15 1.78 27.85 33.80
CA GLY A 15 2.35 27.88 35.15
C GLY A 15 1.74 28.98 36.02
N SER A 16 1.54 30.17 35.46
CA SER A 16 0.91 31.30 36.18
C SER A 16 -0.54 31.00 36.55
N ALA A 17 -1.32 30.42 35.63
CA ALA A 17 -2.70 30.01 35.90
C ALA A 17 -2.78 28.94 37.00
N MET A 18 -1.86 27.97 37.00
CA MET A 18 -1.79 26.95 38.05
C MET A 18 -1.49 27.56 39.42
N LEU A 19 -0.51 28.47 39.51
CA LEU A 19 -0.18 29.17 40.75
C LEU A 19 -1.35 30.01 41.26
N ALA A 20 -2.07 30.70 40.36
CA ALA A 20 -3.26 31.47 40.72
C ALA A 20 -4.37 30.58 41.31
N ALA A 21 -4.65 29.42 40.71
CA ALA A 21 -5.66 28.49 41.20
C ALA A 21 -5.27 27.89 42.57
N ILE A 22 -4.00 27.54 42.77
CA ILE A 22 -3.47 27.13 44.08
C ILE A 22 -3.63 28.25 45.11
N GLY A 23 -3.33 29.50 44.73
CA GLY A 23 -3.53 30.68 45.57
C GLY A 23 -4.99 30.89 45.99
N VAL A 24 -5.94 30.69 45.07
CA VAL A 24 -7.38 30.75 45.36
C VAL A 24 -7.81 29.64 46.31
N ALA A 25 -7.33 28.40 46.11
CA ALA A 25 -7.62 27.28 47.00
C ALA A 25 -7.06 27.52 48.42
N TRP A 26 -5.82 28.03 48.50
CA TRP A 26 -5.19 28.42 49.76
C TRP A 26 -5.98 29.54 50.45
N TRP A 27 -6.33 30.60 49.73
CA TRP A 27 -7.12 31.71 50.25
C TRP A 27 -8.47 31.23 50.80
N ALA A 28 -9.18 30.41 50.02
CA ALA A 28 -10.48 29.85 50.39
C ALA A 28 -10.43 28.99 51.67
N MET A 29 -9.28 28.41 52.01
CA MET A 29 -9.10 27.54 53.17
C MET A 29 -8.48 28.25 54.39
N PHE A 30 -7.61 29.25 54.17
CA PHE A 30 -6.71 29.73 55.21
C PHE A 30 -6.61 31.25 55.40
N ALA A 31 -7.12 32.08 54.47
CA ALA A 31 -6.91 33.53 54.55
C ALA A 31 -7.79 34.23 55.59
N ASP A 32 -9.06 33.82 55.71
CA ASP A 32 -10.03 34.44 56.62
C ASP A 32 -9.88 33.86 58.05
N ARG A 33 -8.74 34.10 58.71
CA ARG A 33 -8.55 33.78 60.13
C ARG A 33 -9.10 34.89 61.02
N ALA A 34 -9.70 34.52 62.16
CA ALA A 34 -10.30 35.49 63.07
C ALA A 34 -9.29 36.40 63.78
N HIS A 35 -7.99 36.02 63.84
CA HIS A 35 -6.91 36.77 64.51
C HIS A 35 -7.27 37.26 65.93
N GLY A 36 -7.99 36.44 66.70
CA GLY A 36 -8.43 36.79 68.05
C GLY A 36 -9.62 37.75 68.12
N ARG A 37 -10.17 38.21 66.98
CA ARG A 37 -11.38 39.04 66.93
C ARG A 37 -12.63 38.18 66.84
N ARG A 38 -13.75 38.66 67.39
CA ARG A 38 -15.06 38.00 67.27
C ARG A 38 -15.62 38.28 65.87
N ARG A 39 -15.76 37.28 65.01
CA ARG A 39 -16.38 37.43 63.69
C ARG A 39 -17.48 36.41 63.46
N CYS A 40 -18.55 36.80 62.78
CA CYS A 40 -19.60 35.84 62.41
C CYS A 40 -19.08 34.83 61.38
N PRO A 41 -19.22 33.51 61.57
CA PRO A 41 -18.72 32.51 60.62
C PRO A 41 -19.49 32.47 59.28
N ARG A 42 -20.69 33.07 59.20
CA ARG A 42 -21.50 33.13 57.96
C ARG A 42 -21.19 34.37 57.11
N CYS A 43 -21.39 35.58 57.65
CA CYS A 43 -21.20 36.83 56.89
C CYS A 43 -19.82 37.47 57.08
N TRP A 44 -19.04 37.07 58.10
CA TRP A 44 -17.72 37.65 58.45
C TRP A 44 -17.75 39.06 59.08
N HIS A 45 -18.92 39.52 59.51
CA HIS A 45 -19.09 40.77 60.27
C HIS A 45 -18.27 40.75 61.56
N ASP A 46 -17.69 41.90 61.92
CA ASP A 46 -16.96 42.09 63.17
C ASP A 46 -17.95 42.31 64.32
N LEU A 47 -17.92 41.41 65.31
CA LEU A 47 -18.81 41.44 66.48
C LEU A 47 -18.04 41.84 67.76
N SER A 48 -16.87 42.47 67.61
CA SER A 48 -16.03 42.88 68.74
C SER A 48 -16.72 43.89 69.68
N HIS A 49 -17.68 44.66 69.17
CA HIS A 49 -18.43 45.66 69.94
C HIS A 49 -19.91 45.31 70.16
N THR A 50 -20.35 44.12 69.73
CA THR A 50 -21.75 43.70 69.84
C THR A 50 -21.89 42.62 70.93
N PRO A 51 -22.45 42.94 72.11
CA PRO A 51 -22.68 41.93 73.14
C PRO A 51 -23.74 40.92 72.69
N GLY A 52 -23.56 39.67 73.10
CA GLY A 52 -24.50 38.58 72.81
C GLY A 52 -23.98 37.54 71.81
N MET A 53 -24.85 36.57 71.51
CA MET A 53 -24.56 35.38 70.69
C MET A 53 -25.18 35.43 69.29
N THR A 54 -25.84 36.54 68.92
CA THR A 54 -26.56 36.70 67.65
C THR A 54 -25.91 37.77 66.79
N CYS A 55 -25.61 37.44 65.52
CA CYS A 55 -25.06 38.38 64.56
C CYS A 55 -26.14 39.36 64.07
N GLY A 56 -25.92 40.66 64.25
CA GLY A 56 -26.87 41.71 63.84
C GLY A 56 -27.07 41.84 62.33
N GLU A 57 -26.11 41.41 61.51
CA GLU A 57 -26.20 41.51 60.05
C GLU A 57 -26.94 40.33 59.38
N CYS A 58 -26.54 39.08 59.69
CA CYS A 58 -27.07 37.89 59.00
C CYS A 58 -27.97 37.01 59.87
N GLY A 59 -28.25 37.40 61.11
CA GLY A 59 -29.12 36.66 62.04
C GLY A 59 -28.54 35.34 62.56
N PHE A 60 -27.27 35.02 62.29
CA PHE A 60 -26.66 33.79 62.79
C PHE A 60 -26.55 33.80 64.32
N VAL A 61 -27.11 32.77 64.97
CA VAL A 61 -27.04 32.57 66.42
C VAL A 61 -25.97 31.51 66.72
N ALA A 62 -24.92 31.89 67.44
CA ALA A 62 -23.88 30.97 67.89
C ALA A 62 -24.32 30.21 69.15
N SER A 63 -24.10 28.90 69.19
CA SER A 63 -24.31 28.08 70.39
C SER A 63 -23.20 28.20 71.43
N ARG A 64 -21.99 28.62 71.04
CA ARG A 64 -20.82 28.80 71.92
C ARG A 64 -19.94 29.95 71.42
N GLU A 65 -19.32 30.67 72.36
CA GLU A 65 -18.46 31.82 72.09
C GLU A 65 -17.28 31.48 71.16
N ALA A 66 -16.72 30.27 71.29
CA ALA A 66 -15.64 29.77 70.44
C ALA A 66 -15.98 29.70 68.93
N MET A 67 -17.27 29.73 68.55
CA MET A 67 -17.64 29.74 67.13
C MET A 67 -17.34 31.07 66.44
N PHE A 68 -17.26 32.18 67.18
CA PHE A 68 -16.86 33.48 66.61
C PHE A 68 -15.36 33.57 66.31
N GLY A 69 -14.56 32.62 66.82
CA GLY A 69 -13.15 32.48 66.49
C GLY A 69 -12.86 31.52 65.33
N ARG A 70 -13.88 30.89 64.73
CA ARG A 70 -13.67 29.91 63.64
C ARG A 70 -13.26 30.61 62.34
N THR A 71 -12.23 30.08 61.69
CA THR A 71 -11.83 30.46 60.33
C THR A 71 -12.99 30.23 59.35
N ARG A 72 -13.34 31.24 58.55
CA ARG A 72 -14.32 31.07 57.46
C ARG A 72 -13.65 30.31 56.33
N ARG A 73 -14.08 29.07 56.13
CA ARG A 73 -13.61 28.21 55.03
C ARG A 73 -14.66 28.17 53.94
N ARG A 74 -14.23 28.23 52.68
CA ARG A 74 -15.08 28.12 51.49
C ARG A 74 -14.73 26.81 50.77
N PRO A 75 -15.11 25.63 51.31
CA PRO A 75 -14.64 24.34 50.79
C PRO A 75 -15.07 24.11 49.34
N ALA A 76 -16.24 24.62 48.93
CA ALA A 76 -16.70 24.53 47.54
C ALA A 76 -15.78 25.31 46.56
N VAL A 77 -15.31 26.50 46.95
CA VAL A 77 -14.38 27.30 46.12
C VAL A 77 -13.02 26.61 46.04
N ALA A 78 -12.53 26.09 47.15
CA ALA A 78 -11.28 25.33 47.17
C ALA A 78 -11.37 24.05 46.31
N ALA A 79 -12.47 23.30 46.42
CA ALA A 79 -12.71 22.11 45.62
C ALA A 79 -12.79 22.42 44.12
N ALA A 80 -13.50 23.50 43.73
CA ALA A 80 -13.56 23.93 42.33
C ALA A 80 -12.19 24.35 41.79
N ALA A 81 -11.40 25.13 42.55
CA ALA A 81 -10.06 25.53 42.16
C ALA A 81 -9.11 24.32 41.98
N LEU A 82 -9.17 23.35 42.90
CA LEU A 82 -8.40 22.11 42.79
C LEU A 82 -8.85 21.25 41.61
N ALA A 83 -10.16 21.12 41.38
CA ALA A 83 -10.70 20.38 40.24
C ALA A 83 -10.23 20.96 38.90
N ILE A 84 -10.15 22.29 38.77
CA ILE A 84 -9.58 22.96 37.59
C ILE A 84 -8.10 22.60 37.41
N VAL A 85 -7.30 22.65 38.49
CA VAL A 85 -5.87 22.28 38.43
C VAL A 85 -5.69 20.83 38.02
N PHE A 86 -6.41 19.89 38.65
CA PHE A 86 -6.31 18.47 38.30
C PHE A 86 -6.82 18.18 36.89
N GLY A 87 -7.91 18.81 36.46
CA GLY A 87 -8.43 18.69 35.09
C GLY A 87 -7.42 19.20 34.06
N ALA A 88 -6.84 20.38 34.28
CA ALA A 88 -5.81 20.94 33.39
C ALA A 88 -4.55 20.07 33.36
N ALA A 89 -4.07 19.59 34.52
CA ALA A 89 -2.93 18.71 34.61
C ALA A 89 -3.18 17.37 33.89
N ALA A 90 -4.38 16.81 33.99
CA ALA A 90 -4.77 15.62 33.25
C ALA A 90 -4.74 15.87 31.74
N VAL A 91 -5.34 16.96 31.25
CA VAL A 91 -5.33 17.32 29.81
C VAL A 91 -3.91 17.52 29.29
N VAL A 92 -3.07 18.27 30.01
CA VAL A 92 -1.66 18.48 29.63
C VAL A 92 -0.90 17.17 29.63
N ARG A 93 -1.12 16.30 30.63
CA ARG A 93 -0.50 14.97 30.67
C ARG A 93 -0.93 14.12 29.47
N PHE A 94 -2.22 14.10 29.13
CA PHE A 94 -2.72 13.39 27.94
C PHE A 94 -2.05 13.90 26.66
N GLN A 95 -2.01 15.22 26.46
CA GLN A 95 -1.38 15.83 25.30
C GLN A 95 0.13 15.59 25.24
N ALA A 96 0.84 15.70 26.37
CA ALA A 96 2.28 15.50 26.45
C ALA A 96 2.69 14.05 26.20
N GLN A 97 1.84 13.08 26.54
CA GLN A 97 2.04 11.67 26.20
C GLN A 97 1.64 11.36 24.75
N GLY A 98 1.14 12.34 23.99
CA GLY A 98 0.61 12.14 22.65
C GLY A 98 -0.65 11.27 22.63
N LEU A 99 -1.31 11.09 23.79
CA LEU A 99 -2.51 10.27 23.91
C LEU A 99 -3.73 11.09 23.52
N GLY A 100 -4.46 10.63 22.52
CA GLY A 100 -5.76 11.16 22.17
C GLY A 100 -6.83 10.65 23.16
N TRP A 101 -8.00 11.27 23.17
CA TRP A 101 -9.15 10.75 23.93
C TRP A 101 -9.49 9.31 23.53
N ILE A 102 -9.16 8.92 22.29
CA ILE A 102 -9.38 7.57 21.78
C ILE A 102 -8.49 6.53 22.47
N ASP A 103 -7.35 6.94 23.04
CA ASP A 103 -6.48 6.05 23.80
C ASP A 103 -7.09 5.64 25.14
N LEU A 104 -8.11 6.36 25.61
CA LEU A 104 -8.89 5.99 26.80
C LEU A 104 -9.98 4.95 26.51
N VAL A 105 -10.31 4.74 25.24
CA VAL A 105 -11.36 3.82 24.84
C VAL A 105 -10.84 2.37 24.98
N PRO A 106 -11.56 1.47 25.67
CA PRO A 106 -11.15 0.07 25.79
C PRO A 106 -11.04 -0.64 24.44
N ASP A 107 -10.08 -1.56 24.29
CA ASP A 107 -9.82 -2.31 23.04
C ASP A 107 -11.10 -2.88 22.42
N ARG A 108 -11.91 -3.57 23.22
CA ARG A 108 -13.16 -4.20 22.78
C ARG A 108 -14.12 -3.22 22.12
N VAL A 109 -14.16 -1.96 22.58
CA VAL A 109 -15.04 -0.93 22.01
C VAL A 109 -14.47 -0.42 20.70
N LEU A 110 -13.15 -0.21 20.62
CA LEU A 110 -12.48 0.20 19.39
C LEU A 110 -12.61 -0.87 18.29
N VAL A 111 -12.33 -2.14 18.63
CA VAL A 111 -12.43 -3.28 17.72
C VAL A 111 -13.88 -3.48 17.28
N ALA A 112 -14.84 -3.45 18.21
CA ALA A 112 -16.24 -3.56 17.87
C ALA A 112 -16.68 -2.40 16.97
N ALA A 113 -16.24 -1.16 17.22
CA ALA A 113 -16.65 0.01 16.43
C ALA A 113 -16.16 -0.04 14.97
N LEU A 114 -15.05 -0.73 14.70
CA LEU A 114 -14.32 -0.67 13.44
C LEU A 114 -15.16 -0.98 12.18
N PRO A 115 -16.07 -1.99 12.14
CA PRO A 115 -16.88 -2.30 10.97
C PRO A 115 -17.86 -1.20 10.54
N TRP A 116 -18.20 -0.28 11.45
CA TRP A 116 -19.10 0.85 11.17
C TRP A 116 -18.36 2.14 10.80
N MET A 117 -17.03 2.16 10.89
CA MET A 117 -16.23 3.33 10.54
C MET A 117 -15.96 3.38 9.04
N PRO A 118 -15.91 4.58 8.42
CA PRO A 118 -15.43 4.73 7.05
C PRO A 118 -14.04 4.10 6.86
N GLY A 119 -13.78 3.58 5.66
CA GLY A 119 -12.52 2.89 5.36
C GLY A 119 -11.31 3.81 5.25
N ASP A 120 -11.51 5.10 5.02
CA ASP A 120 -10.51 6.12 4.66
C ASP A 120 -9.47 6.47 5.74
N GLY A 121 -9.52 5.84 6.92
CA GLY A 121 -8.51 6.04 7.97
C GLY A 121 -8.96 7.07 9.00
N GLY A 122 -9.82 6.62 9.92
CA GLY A 122 -10.24 7.40 11.08
C GLY A 122 -9.45 7.07 12.35
N PRO A 123 -9.63 7.87 13.41
CA PRO A 123 -8.86 7.74 14.65
C PRO A 123 -9.06 6.38 15.33
N VAL A 124 -10.22 5.74 15.15
CA VAL A 124 -10.51 4.39 15.67
C VAL A 124 -9.59 3.36 15.01
N ARG A 125 -9.51 3.36 13.67
CA ARG A 125 -8.64 2.43 12.92
C ARG A 125 -7.18 2.64 13.32
N GLU A 126 -6.73 3.89 13.37
CA GLU A 126 -5.35 4.21 13.76
C GLU A 126 -5.02 3.76 15.19
N ALA A 127 -5.96 3.92 16.13
CA ALA A 127 -5.78 3.46 17.50
C ALA A 127 -5.68 1.93 17.58
N VAL A 128 -6.56 1.20 16.88
CA VAL A 128 -6.53 -0.26 16.82
C VAL A 128 -5.23 -0.76 16.18
N ALA A 129 -4.86 -0.22 15.02
CA ALA A 129 -3.64 -0.59 14.32
C ALA A 129 -2.39 -0.32 15.17
N ARG A 130 -2.31 0.87 15.80
CA ARG A 130 -1.21 1.20 16.72
C ARG A 130 -1.10 0.21 17.88
N ARG A 131 -2.21 -0.15 18.51
CA ARG A 131 -2.23 -1.12 19.63
C ARG A 131 -1.85 -2.53 19.17
N LEU A 132 -2.36 -2.96 18.01
CA LEU A 132 -1.98 -4.23 17.39
C LEU A 132 -0.47 -4.28 17.15
N PHE A 133 0.10 -3.27 16.49
CA PHE A 133 1.52 -3.24 16.13
C PHE A 133 2.46 -3.16 17.33
N ARG A 134 1.97 -2.71 18.49
CA ARG A 134 2.70 -2.69 19.75
C ARG A 134 2.44 -3.90 20.65
N ALA A 135 1.63 -4.86 20.19
CA ALA A 135 1.15 -5.98 21.00
C ALA A 135 0.48 -5.54 22.32
N GLU A 136 -0.24 -4.42 22.28
CA GLU A 136 -0.99 -3.86 23.42
C GLU A 136 -2.44 -4.35 23.47
N LEU A 137 -2.94 -4.99 22.39
CA LEU A 137 -4.28 -5.56 22.38
C LEU A 137 -4.36 -6.80 23.27
N SER A 138 -5.42 -6.88 24.08
CA SER A 138 -5.77 -8.14 24.75
C SER A 138 -5.98 -9.29 23.74
N PRO A 139 -5.64 -10.56 24.06
CA PRO A 139 -5.80 -11.70 23.15
C PRO A 139 -7.24 -11.87 22.61
N ALA A 140 -8.26 -11.60 23.45
CA ALA A 140 -9.65 -11.66 23.02
C ALA A 140 -10.01 -10.56 22.00
N SER A 141 -9.44 -9.35 22.15
CA SER A 141 -9.66 -8.24 21.23
C SER A 141 -8.89 -8.45 19.92
N GLU A 142 -7.71 -9.04 19.98
CA GLU A 142 -6.94 -9.45 18.80
C GLU A 142 -7.69 -10.52 18.00
N ALA A 143 -8.20 -11.57 18.65
CA ALA A 143 -9.01 -12.60 18.00
C ALA A 143 -10.29 -12.03 17.37
N ALA A 144 -10.98 -11.12 18.07
CA ALA A 144 -12.16 -10.43 17.52
C ALA A 144 -11.82 -9.56 16.31
N LEU A 145 -10.71 -8.82 16.37
CA LEU A 145 -10.23 -8.00 15.25
C LEU A 145 -9.90 -8.88 14.04
N PHE A 146 -9.21 -10.01 14.27
CA PHE A 146 -8.91 -10.97 13.22
C PHE A 146 -10.20 -11.51 12.58
N GLY A 147 -11.19 -11.89 13.40
CA GLY A 147 -12.52 -12.31 12.94
C GLY A 147 -13.20 -11.26 12.05
N HIS A 148 -13.15 -9.98 12.42
CA HIS A 148 -13.66 -8.89 11.59
C HIS A 148 -12.88 -8.72 10.27
N CYS A 149 -11.57 -8.92 10.30
CA CYS A 149 -10.76 -8.86 9.09
C CYS A 149 -11.13 -9.98 8.11
N ILE A 150 -11.33 -11.21 8.59
CA ILE A 150 -11.75 -12.34 7.75
C ILE A 150 -13.18 -12.18 7.23
N ALA A 151 -14.13 -11.85 8.11
CA ALA A 151 -15.54 -11.72 7.75
C ALA A 151 -15.82 -10.47 6.89
N GLY A 152 -14.99 -9.43 7.00
CA GLY A 152 -15.24 -8.12 6.43
C GLY A 152 -16.36 -7.37 7.17
N SER A 153 -17.16 -6.61 6.42
CA SER A 153 -18.34 -5.93 6.97
C SER A 153 -19.44 -5.86 5.92
N GLY A 154 -20.67 -5.51 6.34
CA GLY A 154 -21.79 -5.37 5.41
C GLY A 154 -21.55 -4.37 4.25
N THR A 155 -20.63 -3.42 4.42
CA THR A 155 -20.25 -2.43 3.38
C THR A 155 -18.89 -2.71 2.74
N SER A 156 -18.19 -3.76 3.15
CA SER A 156 -16.81 -4.01 2.72
C SER A 156 -16.55 -5.51 2.71
N SER A 157 -16.84 -6.14 1.57
CA SER A 157 -16.49 -7.54 1.35
C SER A 157 -14.97 -7.74 1.39
N PRO A 158 -14.47 -8.92 1.79
CA PRO A 158 -13.04 -9.21 1.80
C PRO A 158 -12.36 -8.84 0.47
N LEU A 159 -11.16 -8.25 0.56
CA LEU A 159 -10.36 -7.73 -0.56
C LEU A 159 -10.96 -6.57 -1.39
N SER A 160 -12.17 -6.09 -1.09
CA SER A 160 -12.68 -4.85 -1.69
C SER A 160 -11.77 -3.66 -1.34
N ALA A 161 -11.85 -2.57 -2.11
CA ALA A 161 -11.03 -1.38 -1.85
C ALA A 161 -11.29 -0.80 -0.45
N ASP A 162 -12.55 -0.74 -0.02
CA ASP A 162 -12.92 -0.30 1.33
C ASP A 162 -12.41 -1.23 2.42
N TRP A 163 -12.53 -2.54 2.22
CA TRP A 163 -12.00 -3.53 3.15
C TRP A 163 -10.49 -3.39 3.31
N ARG A 164 -9.76 -3.15 2.21
CA ARG A 164 -8.29 -2.96 2.26
C ARG A 164 -7.92 -1.70 3.00
N ARG A 165 -8.61 -0.59 2.72
CA ARG A 165 -8.38 0.65 3.46
C ARG A 165 -8.67 0.45 4.95
N ARG A 166 -9.69 -0.34 5.31
CA ARG A 166 -10.04 -0.58 6.72
C ARG A 166 -9.11 -1.57 7.44
N TYR A 167 -8.80 -2.70 6.83
CA TYR A 167 -8.17 -3.87 7.48
C TYR A 167 -6.82 -4.27 6.90
N GLY A 168 -6.43 -3.74 5.73
CA GLY A 168 -5.29 -4.21 4.96
C GLY A 168 -3.99 -4.23 5.75
N GLU A 169 -3.63 -3.12 6.40
CA GLU A 169 -2.39 -3.00 7.20
C GLU A 169 -2.36 -3.96 8.41
N MET A 170 -3.50 -4.18 9.06
CA MET A 170 -3.59 -5.07 10.22
C MET A 170 -3.42 -6.54 9.81
N LEU A 171 -4.03 -6.93 8.69
CA LEU A 171 -3.78 -8.24 8.08
C LEU A 171 -2.36 -8.41 7.58
N ASP A 172 -1.79 -7.35 7.01
CA ASP A 172 -0.38 -7.32 6.62
C ASP A 172 0.54 -7.63 7.80
N TRP A 173 0.24 -7.04 8.96
CA TRP A 173 1.01 -7.28 10.18
C TRP A 173 0.93 -8.72 10.66
N TRP A 174 -0.25 -9.35 10.72
CA TRP A 174 -0.37 -10.76 11.10
C TRP A 174 0.38 -11.68 10.13
N ARG A 175 0.24 -11.43 8.83
CA ARG A 175 0.93 -12.20 7.81
C ARG A 175 2.45 -12.11 7.99
N ARG A 176 3.01 -10.92 8.27
CA ARG A 176 4.47 -10.72 8.42
C ARG A 176 5.02 -11.20 9.75
N SER A 177 4.25 -11.12 10.82
CA SER A 177 4.71 -11.45 12.17
C SER A 177 4.81 -12.96 12.43
N GLY A 178 4.41 -13.78 11.45
CA GLY A 178 4.15 -15.20 11.64
C GLY A 178 2.79 -15.36 12.31
N MET A 179 1.86 -16.04 11.64
CA MET A 179 0.52 -16.29 12.16
C MET A 179 0.59 -17.00 13.52
N ALA A 180 -0.27 -16.63 14.47
CA ALA A 180 -0.20 -17.18 15.82
C ALA A 180 -0.74 -18.62 15.90
N THR A 181 -1.68 -19.00 15.02
CA THR A 181 -2.31 -20.34 15.03
C THR A 181 -2.61 -20.86 13.62
N ASP A 182 -2.71 -22.19 13.48
CA ASP A 182 -3.13 -22.84 12.23
C ASP A 182 -4.58 -22.51 11.85
N GLU A 183 -5.46 -22.27 12.82
CA GLU A 183 -6.83 -21.83 12.57
C GLU A 183 -6.86 -20.48 11.84
N GLN A 184 -6.02 -19.52 12.28
CA GLN A 184 -5.92 -18.23 11.60
C GLN A 184 -5.32 -18.39 10.19
N ARG A 185 -4.34 -19.28 10.03
CA ARG A 185 -3.76 -19.60 8.71
C ARG A 185 -4.83 -20.16 7.76
N ILE A 186 -5.60 -21.16 8.21
CA ILE A 186 -6.70 -21.76 7.45
C ILE A 186 -7.75 -20.69 7.09
N ALA A 187 -8.11 -19.82 8.04
CA ALA A 187 -9.07 -18.74 7.80
C ALA A 187 -8.57 -17.74 6.73
N LEU A 188 -7.28 -17.41 6.69
CA LEU A 188 -6.72 -16.58 5.62
C LEU A 188 -6.72 -17.28 4.26
N LEU A 189 -6.35 -18.57 4.22
CA LEU A 189 -6.36 -19.37 2.98
C LEU A 189 -7.78 -19.55 2.42
N ALA A 190 -8.81 -19.45 3.26
CA ALA A 190 -10.21 -19.47 2.85
C ALA A 190 -10.70 -18.14 2.25
N LEU A 191 -9.92 -17.05 2.36
CA LEU A 191 -10.30 -15.78 1.73
C LEU A 191 -10.19 -15.89 0.20
N PRO A 192 -11.22 -15.44 -0.55
CA PRO A 192 -11.20 -15.48 -2.00
C PRO A 192 -10.11 -14.58 -2.56
N ALA A 193 -9.70 -14.80 -3.80
CA ALA A 193 -8.75 -13.91 -4.46
C ALA A 193 -9.50 -12.81 -5.23
N ARG A 194 -8.95 -11.60 -5.22
CA ARG A 194 -9.46 -10.52 -6.07
C ARG A 194 -8.67 -10.49 -7.36
N ILE A 195 -9.40 -10.53 -8.47
CA ILE A 195 -8.84 -10.43 -9.80
C ILE A 195 -9.42 -9.19 -10.46
N GLU A 196 -8.54 -8.35 -10.99
CA GLU A 196 -8.90 -7.14 -11.69
C GLU A 196 -8.25 -7.14 -13.06
N PHE A 197 -9.07 -6.94 -14.09
CA PHE A 197 -8.59 -6.79 -15.46
C PHE A 197 -8.53 -5.30 -15.81
N MET A 198 -7.36 -4.82 -16.19
CA MET A 198 -7.16 -3.51 -16.77
C MET A 198 -7.08 -3.68 -18.28
N VAL A 199 -8.12 -3.22 -18.96
CA VAL A 199 -8.24 -3.29 -20.41
C VAL A 199 -7.85 -1.92 -20.97
N PRO A 200 -7.01 -1.86 -22.03
CA PRO A 200 -6.79 -0.60 -22.75
C PRO A 200 -8.13 0.03 -23.14
N PRO A 201 -8.27 1.37 -23.10
CA PRO A 201 -9.51 2.04 -23.48
C PRO A 201 -9.89 1.81 -24.95
N LEU A 202 -8.92 1.38 -25.78
CA LEU A 202 -9.10 1.11 -27.19
C LEU A 202 -8.10 0.03 -27.64
N ILE A 203 -8.57 -0.94 -28.41
CA ILE A 203 -7.76 -2.02 -29.01
C ILE A 203 -7.95 -1.98 -30.52
N ALA A 204 -6.87 -1.98 -31.31
CA ALA A 204 -6.99 -1.98 -32.77
C ALA A 204 -7.63 -3.28 -33.29
N ALA A 205 -8.42 -3.21 -34.36
CA ALA A 205 -9.06 -4.40 -34.95
C ALA A 205 -8.06 -5.47 -35.44
N ASP A 206 -6.85 -5.05 -35.84
CA ASP A 206 -5.79 -5.89 -36.37
C ASP A 206 -4.69 -6.22 -35.35
N ALA A 207 -4.84 -5.79 -34.08
CA ALA A 207 -3.86 -6.03 -33.03
C ALA A 207 -4.27 -7.18 -32.10
N SER A 208 -3.29 -7.96 -31.64
CA SER A 208 -3.46 -8.91 -30.53
C SER A 208 -3.73 -8.13 -29.23
N PRO A 209 -4.92 -8.26 -28.61
CA PRO A 209 -5.23 -7.54 -27.38
C PRO A 209 -4.25 -7.92 -26.27
N CYS A 210 -3.76 -6.92 -25.54
CA CYS A 210 -3.03 -7.16 -24.30
C CYS A 210 -3.81 -6.54 -23.15
N ILE A 211 -4.45 -7.40 -22.36
CA ILE A 211 -5.10 -7.01 -21.13
C ILE A 211 -4.16 -7.27 -19.97
N GLN A 212 -4.29 -6.51 -18.89
CA GLN A 212 -3.49 -6.70 -17.70
C GLN A 212 -4.34 -7.32 -16.61
N ALA A 213 -3.88 -8.42 -16.04
CA ALA A 213 -4.56 -9.07 -14.94
C ALA A 213 -3.77 -8.85 -13.64
N ARG A 214 -4.45 -8.34 -12.62
CA ARG A 214 -3.93 -8.19 -11.27
C ARG A 214 -4.63 -9.20 -10.37
N VAL A 215 -3.85 -10.09 -9.75
CA VAL A 215 -4.36 -11.07 -8.79
C VAL A 215 -3.83 -10.71 -7.41
N GLU A 216 -4.75 -10.44 -6.50
CA GLU A 216 -4.47 -10.06 -5.12
C GLU A 216 -5.06 -11.09 -4.16
N THR A 217 -4.29 -11.45 -3.13
CA THR A 217 -4.74 -12.39 -2.10
C THR A 217 -4.34 -11.89 -0.72
N ALA A 218 -5.14 -12.26 0.28
CA ALA A 218 -4.85 -12.02 1.69
C ALA A 218 -4.11 -13.20 2.34
N TRP A 219 -3.63 -14.15 1.54
CA TRP A 219 -3.05 -15.40 2.04
C TRP A 219 -1.72 -15.16 2.76
N PRO A 220 -1.30 -16.07 3.65
CA PRO A 220 -0.01 -16.04 4.32
C PRO A 220 1.19 -15.85 3.35
N PHE A 221 2.28 -15.22 3.80
CA PHE A 221 3.48 -14.98 2.96
C PHE A 221 4.19 -16.25 2.54
N ASP A 222 4.07 -17.30 3.35
CA ASP A 222 4.56 -18.65 3.07
C ASP A 222 3.56 -19.46 2.23
N SER A 223 2.58 -18.84 1.57
CA SER A 223 1.69 -19.54 0.64
C SER A 223 2.07 -19.24 -0.80
N GLU A 224 2.01 -20.27 -1.64
CA GLU A 224 2.14 -20.12 -3.09
C GLU A 224 0.76 -20.01 -3.74
N CYS A 225 0.70 -19.24 -4.82
CA CYS A 225 -0.51 -19.01 -5.59
C CYS A 225 -0.24 -19.39 -7.03
N ARG A 226 -1.07 -20.28 -7.59
CA ARG A 226 -1.06 -20.63 -9.00
C ARG A 226 -2.36 -20.14 -9.61
N VAL A 227 -2.25 -19.50 -10.76
CA VAL A 227 -3.41 -18.98 -11.49
C VAL A 227 -3.32 -19.44 -12.92
N THR A 228 -4.39 -20.06 -13.40
CA THR A 228 -4.57 -20.42 -14.81
C THR A 228 -5.65 -19.53 -15.40
N PHE A 229 -5.32 -18.86 -16.51
CA PHE A 229 -6.27 -18.10 -17.32
C PHE A 229 -6.56 -18.88 -18.60
N GLU A 230 -7.84 -19.12 -18.87
CA GLU A 230 -8.32 -19.87 -20.02
C GLU A 230 -9.28 -18.98 -20.82
N PRO A 231 -8.76 -18.16 -21.75
CA PRO A 231 -9.61 -17.33 -22.60
C PRO A 231 -10.48 -18.21 -23.49
N SER A 232 -11.78 -17.93 -23.55
CA SER A 232 -12.74 -18.64 -24.43
C SER A 232 -12.66 -18.12 -25.86
N ILE A 233 -11.47 -18.17 -26.45
CA ILE A 233 -11.20 -17.76 -27.83
C ILE A 233 -10.53 -18.93 -28.56
N PRO A 234 -10.96 -19.28 -29.78
CA PRO A 234 -10.30 -20.31 -30.58
C PRO A 234 -8.81 -20.02 -30.76
N GLY A 235 -7.95 -20.98 -30.39
CA GLY A 235 -6.50 -20.88 -30.52
C GLY A 235 -5.80 -20.14 -29.36
N ALA A 236 -6.52 -19.64 -28.35
CA ALA A 236 -5.89 -19.13 -27.14
C ALA A 236 -5.33 -20.28 -26.30
N ALA A 237 -4.04 -20.23 -25.98
CA ALA A 237 -3.42 -21.14 -25.03
C ALA A 237 -3.73 -20.68 -23.59
N PRO A 238 -4.00 -21.62 -22.65
CA PRO A 238 -4.08 -21.29 -21.24
C PRO A 238 -2.79 -20.65 -20.74
N LEU A 239 -2.88 -19.53 -20.02
CA LEU A 239 -1.73 -18.92 -19.36
C LEU A 239 -1.70 -19.38 -17.91
N ARG A 240 -0.71 -20.17 -17.53
CA ARG A 240 -0.51 -20.62 -16.15
C ARG A 240 0.69 -19.92 -15.49
N LEU A 241 0.42 -19.26 -14.38
CA LEU A 241 1.40 -18.50 -13.62
C LEU A 241 1.46 -18.99 -12.18
N VAL A 242 2.67 -19.02 -11.61
CA VAL A 242 2.93 -19.32 -10.21
C VAL A 242 3.58 -18.12 -9.54
N ARG A 243 3.20 -17.89 -8.29
CA ARG A 243 3.75 -16.90 -7.38
C ARG A 243 4.14 -17.58 -6.08
N SER A 244 5.40 -17.41 -5.68
CA SER A 244 5.95 -18.03 -4.47
C SER A 244 5.68 -17.26 -3.17
N GLU A 245 5.22 -16.00 -3.27
CA GLU A 245 4.99 -15.11 -2.12
C GLU A 245 3.72 -14.32 -2.31
N SER A 246 2.83 -14.39 -1.31
CA SER A 246 1.70 -13.48 -1.21
C SER A 246 2.22 -12.08 -0.86
N LEU A 247 2.37 -11.19 -1.83
CA LEU A 247 2.49 -9.75 -1.59
C LEU A 247 1.13 -9.10 -1.86
N TRP A 248 0.78 -8.05 -1.12
CA TRP A 248 -0.48 -7.32 -1.36
C TRP A 248 -0.50 -6.59 -2.69
N ILE A 249 0.62 -5.95 -3.04
CA ILE A 249 0.74 -5.17 -4.26
C ILE A 249 1.62 -5.97 -5.20
N VAL A 250 0.96 -6.73 -6.06
CA VAL A 250 1.63 -7.44 -7.14
C VAL A 250 1.43 -6.63 -8.42
N PRO A 251 2.51 -6.32 -9.17
CA PRO A 251 2.35 -5.73 -10.48
C PRO A 251 1.42 -6.63 -11.32
N PRO A 252 0.51 -6.04 -12.09
CA PRO A 252 -0.27 -6.84 -13.02
C PRO A 252 0.65 -7.53 -14.01
N PHE A 253 0.23 -8.69 -14.49
CA PHE A 253 0.91 -9.36 -15.59
C PHE A 253 0.07 -9.20 -16.87
N PRO A 254 0.75 -9.17 -18.03
CA PRO A 254 0.06 -9.10 -19.32
C PRO A 254 -0.53 -10.47 -19.68
N LEU A 255 -1.78 -10.47 -20.14
CA LEU A 255 -2.43 -11.56 -20.83
C LEU A 255 -2.62 -11.12 -22.29
N VAL A 256 -1.83 -11.73 -23.17
CA VAL A 256 -1.88 -11.48 -24.62
C VAL A 256 -2.89 -12.45 -25.21
N LEU A 257 -3.97 -11.92 -25.77
CA LEU A 257 -5.00 -12.69 -26.44
C LEU A 257 -4.63 -12.83 -27.93
N PRO A 258 -5.00 -13.93 -28.59
CA PRO A 258 -4.90 -14.01 -30.05
C PRO A 258 -5.77 -12.93 -30.71
N PRO A 259 -5.56 -12.64 -32.01
CA PRO A 259 -6.44 -11.76 -32.77
C PRO A 259 -7.90 -12.17 -32.61
N LEU A 260 -8.74 -11.19 -32.27
CA LEU A 260 -10.15 -11.44 -32.01
C LEU A 260 -10.97 -11.40 -33.31
N PRO A 261 -12.04 -12.19 -33.40
CA PRO A 261 -13.02 -12.02 -34.47
C PRO A 261 -13.60 -10.60 -34.51
N SER A 262 -13.94 -10.13 -35.71
CA SER A 262 -14.62 -8.85 -35.86
C SER A 262 -15.95 -8.83 -35.09
N GLY A 263 -16.18 -7.76 -34.31
CA GLY A 263 -17.41 -7.59 -33.52
C GLY A 263 -17.38 -8.22 -32.12
N THR A 264 -16.24 -8.78 -31.68
CA THR A 264 -16.09 -9.25 -30.30
C THR A 264 -16.17 -8.08 -29.31
N ALA A 265 -17.24 -8.03 -28.51
CA ALA A 265 -17.45 -6.99 -27.49
C ALA A 265 -16.89 -7.37 -26.11
N SER A 266 -16.83 -8.67 -25.80
CA SER A 266 -16.23 -9.21 -24.57
C SER A 266 -15.57 -10.56 -24.82
N VAL A 267 -14.68 -10.94 -23.91
CA VAL A 267 -14.04 -12.26 -23.88
C VAL A 267 -14.31 -12.88 -22.51
N ALA A 268 -14.90 -14.06 -22.50
CA ALA A 268 -15.00 -14.89 -21.31
C ALA A 268 -13.62 -15.46 -20.98
N ILE A 269 -13.15 -15.28 -19.74
CA ILE A 269 -11.89 -15.85 -19.27
C ILE A 269 -12.20 -16.76 -18.10
N GLY A 270 -11.97 -18.06 -18.27
CA GLY A 270 -11.95 -19.03 -17.19
C GLY A 270 -10.74 -18.79 -16.31
N ILE A 271 -10.94 -18.74 -15.00
CA ILE A 271 -9.88 -18.45 -14.05
C ILE A 271 -9.90 -19.51 -12.96
N THR A 272 -8.81 -20.27 -12.88
CA THR A 272 -8.59 -21.27 -11.85
C THR A 272 -7.47 -20.81 -10.96
N ILE A 273 -7.74 -20.67 -9.67
CA ILE A 273 -6.76 -20.30 -8.66
C ILE A 273 -6.55 -21.48 -7.73
N GLU A 274 -5.30 -21.89 -7.65
CA GLU A 274 -4.84 -22.94 -6.75
C GLU A 274 -3.89 -22.34 -5.72
N GLN A 275 -3.85 -22.95 -4.55
CA GLN A 275 -2.97 -22.54 -3.46
C GLN A 275 -2.32 -23.76 -2.82
N ARG A 276 -1.12 -23.52 -2.28
CA ARG A 276 -0.46 -24.47 -1.38
C ARG A 276 0.32 -23.70 -0.31
N GLY A 277 0.43 -24.27 0.87
CA GLY A 277 1.42 -23.88 1.85
C GLY A 277 2.82 -24.19 1.34
N ARG A 278 3.78 -23.33 1.65
CA ARG A 278 5.18 -23.59 1.36
C ARG A 278 5.70 -24.66 2.31
N MET A 279 6.48 -25.59 1.78
CA MET A 279 7.28 -26.50 2.60
C MET A 279 8.10 -25.69 3.59
N THR A 280 7.78 -25.83 4.87
CA THR A 280 8.71 -25.42 5.92
C THR A 280 9.69 -26.57 6.14
N PRO A 281 10.99 -26.31 6.35
CA PRO A 281 11.96 -27.36 6.63
C PRO A 281 11.59 -28.24 7.84
N ALA A 282 10.74 -27.73 8.73
CA ALA A 282 10.29 -28.41 9.94
C ALA A 282 9.22 -29.47 9.67
N ASP A 283 8.48 -29.39 8.56
CA ASP A 283 7.41 -30.33 8.23
C ASP A 283 7.29 -30.52 6.71
N PRO A 284 8.19 -31.33 6.11
CA PRO A 284 8.20 -31.58 4.67
C PRO A 284 7.04 -32.46 4.19
N GLU A 285 6.32 -33.14 5.11
CA GLU A 285 5.22 -34.06 4.78
C GLU A 285 3.82 -33.46 4.98
N SER A 286 3.72 -32.17 5.32
CA SER A 286 2.43 -31.50 5.47
C SER A 286 1.57 -31.61 4.20
N ASP A 287 0.31 -32.05 4.35
CA ASP A 287 -0.71 -32.07 3.27
C ASP A 287 -0.91 -30.69 2.63
N LEU A 288 -0.49 -29.62 3.30
CA LEU A 288 -0.52 -28.25 2.77
C LEU A 288 0.39 -28.03 1.56
N THR A 289 1.31 -28.95 1.23
CA THR A 289 2.23 -28.81 0.10
C THR A 289 1.62 -29.16 -1.26
N ALA A 290 0.48 -29.87 -1.27
CA ALA A 290 -0.25 -30.16 -2.49
C ALA A 290 -1.02 -28.93 -2.98
N TRP A 291 -1.10 -28.75 -4.31
CA TRP A 291 -1.97 -27.73 -4.88
C TRP A 291 -3.43 -28.07 -4.58
N SER A 292 -4.13 -27.11 -3.96
CA SER A 292 -5.54 -27.20 -3.64
C SER A 292 -6.31 -26.12 -4.41
N LEU A 293 -7.46 -26.48 -4.97
CA LEU A 293 -8.32 -25.52 -5.66
C LEU A 293 -8.87 -24.52 -4.62
N ALA A 294 -8.49 -23.25 -4.75
CA ALA A 294 -8.99 -22.18 -3.91
C ALA A 294 -10.26 -21.56 -4.51
N GLU A 295 -10.25 -21.31 -5.82
CA GLU A 295 -11.35 -20.66 -6.51
C GLU A 295 -11.37 -21.04 -8.00
N HIS A 296 -12.56 -21.22 -8.56
CA HIS A 296 -12.77 -21.27 -10.01
C HIS A 296 -13.93 -20.35 -10.39
N ARG A 297 -13.74 -19.48 -11.38
CA ARG A 297 -14.80 -18.61 -11.90
C ARG A 297 -14.54 -18.21 -13.34
N VAL A 298 -15.58 -17.81 -14.04
CA VAL A 298 -15.51 -17.22 -15.37
C VAL A 298 -15.83 -15.74 -15.26
N VAL A 299 -15.00 -14.89 -15.87
CA VAL A 299 -15.19 -13.43 -15.90
C VAL A 299 -15.33 -12.98 -17.35
N GLU A 300 -16.40 -12.25 -17.64
CA GLU A 300 -16.56 -11.53 -18.90
C GLU A 300 -15.74 -10.24 -18.88
N VAL A 301 -14.74 -10.14 -19.74
CA VAL A 301 -13.89 -8.96 -19.86
C VAL A 301 -14.30 -8.16 -21.09
N PRO A 302 -14.80 -6.92 -20.95
CA PRO A 302 -15.17 -6.09 -22.09
C PRO A 302 -13.92 -5.70 -22.88
N ILE A 303 -13.98 -5.82 -24.21
CA ILE A 303 -12.88 -5.51 -25.12
C ILE A 303 -13.35 -4.38 -26.06
N PRO A 304 -12.92 -3.12 -25.85
CA PRO A 304 -13.29 -2.01 -26.71
C PRO A 304 -12.47 -2.04 -28.01
N ILE A 305 -12.92 -2.83 -28.98
CA ILE A 305 -12.28 -2.91 -30.30
C ILE A 305 -12.61 -1.64 -31.11
N SER A 306 -11.58 -0.99 -31.64
CA SER A 306 -11.67 0.12 -32.59
C SER A 306 -11.86 -0.40 -34.00
N GLU A 307 -12.62 0.32 -34.82
CA GLU A 307 -12.61 0.13 -36.27
C GLU A 307 -11.28 0.59 -36.92
N ARG A 308 -10.47 1.39 -36.20
CA ARG A 308 -9.17 1.86 -36.69
C ARG A 308 -8.14 0.73 -36.59
N SER A 309 -7.31 0.63 -37.63
CA SER A 309 -6.12 -0.23 -37.61
C SER A 309 -5.05 0.31 -36.67
N LEU A 310 -4.13 -0.56 -36.28
CA LEU A 310 -3.01 -0.23 -35.42
C LEU A 310 -2.13 0.86 -36.04
N ALA A 311 -1.88 0.78 -37.34
CA ALA A 311 -1.13 1.79 -38.07
C ALA A 311 -1.82 3.17 -38.03
N ALA A 312 -3.15 3.21 -37.96
CA ALA A 312 -3.90 4.45 -37.83
C ALA A 312 -3.96 4.95 -36.38
N LEU A 313 -3.73 4.10 -35.38
CA LEU A 313 -3.82 4.45 -33.96
C LEU A 313 -2.50 5.00 -33.40
N LEU A 314 -1.36 4.49 -33.87
CA LEU A 314 -0.04 4.85 -33.37
C LEU A 314 0.86 5.48 -34.44
N GLU A 315 1.17 6.77 -34.28
CA GLU A 315 2.09 7.48 -35.16
C GLU A 315 3.55 7.23 -34.76
N PRO A 316 4.45 6.81 -35.68
CA PRO A 316 5.85 6.60 -35.35
C PRO A 316 6.55 7.92 -35.07
N LYS A 317 7.27 7.98 -33.95
CA LYS A 317 8.07 9.13 -33.53
C LYS A 317 9.49 8.69 -33.23
N ASP A 318 10.45 9.37 -33.84
CA ASP A 318 11.88 9.19 -33.56
C ASP A 318 12.60 10.53 -33.70
N SER A 319 13.57 10.75 -32.82
CA SER A 319 14.43 11.92 -32.85
C SER A 319 15.74 11.62 -32.10
N GLU A 320 16.78 12.40 -32.37
CA GLU A 320 18.08 12.18 -31.72
C GLU A 320 18.03 12.32 -30.20
N SER A 321 17.24 13.27 -29.70
CA SER A 321 17.04 13.44 -28.26
C SER A 321 16.29 12.26 -27.64
N MET A 322 15.26 11.73 -28.32
CA MET A 322 14.56 10.53 -27.86
C MET A 322 15.47 9.31 -27.83
N ARG A 323 16.30 9.11 -28.87
CA ARG A 323 17.31 8.04 -28.89
C ARG A 323 18.31 8.18 -27.75
N THR A 324 18.76 9.41 -27.48
CA THR A 324 19.65 9.71 -26.35
C THR A 324 18.98 9.42 -24.99
N ALA A 325 17.71 9.77 -24.82
CA ALA A 325 16.95 9.49 -23.61
C ALA A 325 16.74 7.98 -23.40
N ILE A 326 16.39 7.23 -24.45
CA ILE A 326 16.29 5.76 -24.40
C ILE A 326 17.65 5.14 -24.09
N ALA A 327 18.74 5.63 -24.68
CA ALA A 327 20.09 5.19 -24.35
C ALA A 327 20.39 5.35 -22.85
N ARG A 328 20.03 6.50 -22.27
CA ARG A 328 20.20 6.77 -20.83
C ARG A 328 19.31 5.88 -19.98
N ALA A 329 18.06 5.64 -20.41
CA ALA A 329 17.12 4.77 -19.72
C ALA A 329 17.72 3.37 -19.49
N PHE A 330 18.47 2.84 -20.46
CA PHE A 330 19.12 1.52 -20.39
C PHE A 330 20.60 1.53 -20.02
N SER A 331 21.16 2.68 -19.64
CA SER A 331 22.59 2.84 -19.35
C SER A 331 23.12 2.05 -18.15
N TYR A 332 22.22 1.49 -17.33
CA TYR A 332 22.55 0.58 -16.23
C TYR A 332 22.90 -0.83 -16.70
N GLY A 333 22.42 -1.24 -17.88
CA GLY A 333 22.74 -2.51 -18.52
C GLY A 333 22.12 -3.73 -17.83
N LEU A 334 22.88 -4.82 -17.77
CA LEU A 334 22.50 -6.12 -17.22
C LEU A 334 22.97 -6.26 -15.77
N SER A 335 22.06 -6.56 -14.84
CA SER A 335 22.42 -7.11 -13.53
C SER A 335 22.55 -8.63 -13.61
N ARG A 336 23.64 -9.15 -13.06
CA ARG A 336 23.92 -10.57 -12.91
C ARG A 336 24.06 -10.92 -11.43
N TRP A 337 23.19 -11.77 -10.93
CA TRP A 337 23.26 -12.30 -9.56
C TRP A 337 24.05 -13.61 -9.51
N SER A 338 24.58 -13.95 -8.33
CA SER A 338 25.35 -15.20 -8.17
C SER A 338 24.48 -16.46 -8.16
N SER A 339 23.20 -16.35 -7.78
CA SER A 339 22.27 -17.47 -7.69
C SER A 339 20.83 -17.04 -7.99
N GLY A 340 19.91 -18.00 -8.03
CA GLY A 340 18.49 -17.81 -8.31
C GLY A 340 18.08 -18.24 -9.72
N GLU A 341 16.81 -18.59 -9.89
CA GLU A 341 16.25 -19.14 -11.14
C GLU A 341 16.40 -18.19 -12.34
N ARG A 342 16.33 -16.88 -12.11
CA ARG A 342 16.47 -15.83 -13.14
C ARG A 342 17.51 -14.80 -12.73
N ARG A 343 18.76 -15.24 -12.64
CA ARG A 343 19.92 -14.42 -12.22
C ARG A 343 20.35 -13.32 -13.20
N PHE A 344 19.59 -13.06 -14.24
CA PHE A 344 19.85 -12.00 -15.21
C PHE A 344 18.66 -11.05 -15.32
N GLY A 345 18.91 -9.75 -15.16
CA GLY A 345 17.88 -8.72 -15.19
C GLY A 345 18.38 -7.44 -15.82
N ILE A 346 17.70 -7.00 -16.89
CA ILE A 346 17.95 -5.71 -17.51
C ILE A 346 17.46 -4.61 -16.56
N GLN A 347 18.33 -3.66 -16.25
CA GLN A 347 18.03 -2.50 -15.44
C GLN A 347 17.69 -1.33 -16.35
N PHE A 348 16.60 -0.63 -16.05
CA PHE A 348 16.21 0.56 -16.80
C PHE A 348 15.58 1.62 -15.90
N ASN A 349 15.66 2.88 -16.32
CA ASN A 349 15.07 4.03 -15.64
C ASN A 349 14.08 4.73 -16.59
N PRO A 350 12.76 4.45 -16.50
CA PRO A 350 11.78 5.08 -17.39
C PRO A 350 11.71 6.61 -17.21
N ARG A 351 12.18 7.16 -16.08
CA ARG A 351 12.19 8.61 -15.83
C ARG A 351 13.07 9.39 -16.80
N GLU A 352 14.04 8.75 -17.46
CA GLU A 352 14.84 9.41 -18.52
C GLU A 352 13.96 9.83 -19.72
N THR A 353 12.76 9.25 -19.84
CA THR A 353 11.77 9.58 -20.87
C THR A 353 10.66 10.49 -20.37
N ALA A 354 10.77 11.04 -19.16
CA ALA A 354 9.88 12.08 -18.63
C ALA A 354 10.27 13.46 -19.18
N LEU A 355 10.37 13.56 -20.51
CA LEU A 355 10.73 14.78 -21.23
C LEU A 355 9.56 15.20 -22.13
N PRO A 356 9.37 16.52 -22.41
CA PRO A 356 8.25 16.99 -23.24
C PRO A 356 8.19 16.36 -24.64
N GLU A 357 9.34 15.97 -25.19
CA GLU A 357 9.41 15.27 -26.48
C GLU A 357 8.75 13.88 -26.47
N PHE A 358 8.49 13.28 -25.30
CA PHE A 358 7.77 12.03 -25.14
C PHE A 358 6.31 12.22 -24.74
N ASP A 359 5.81 13.46 -24.66
CA ASP A 359 4.39 13.69 -24.36
C ASP A 359 3.51 12.99 -25.40
N GLY A 360 2.50 12.28 -24.91
CA GLY A 360 1.62 11.45 -25.74
C GLY A 360 2.34 10.32 -26.49
N THR A 361 3.54 9.90 -26.05
CA THR A 361 4.32 8.84 -26.72
C THR A 361 4.35 7.57 -25.87
N ALA A 362 3.80 6.49 -26.40
CA ALA A 362 3.93 5.16 -25.85
C ALA A 362 5.30 4.56 -26.21
N ILE A 363 5.97 3.94 -25.23
CA ILE A 363 7.26 3.31 -25.44
C ILE A 363 7.05 1.81 -25.32
N GLY A 364 7.17 1.11 -26.45
CA GLY A 364 7.38 -0.33 -26.51
C GLY A 364 8.80 -0.58 -26.96
N ALA A 365 9.61 -1.23 -26.13
CA ALA A 365 11.02 -1.47 -26.37
C ALA A 365 11.30 -2.98 -26.41
N LEU A 366 11.80 -3.44 -27.56
CA LEU A 366 12.40 -4.75 -27.69
C LEU A 366 13.90 -4.63 -27.40
N VAL A 367 14.31 -5.15 -26.24
CA VAL A 367 15.68 -5.05 -25.73
C VAL A 367 16.37 -6.40 -25.88
N GLU A 368 17.37 -6.42 -26.75
CA GLU A 368 18.13 -7.61 -27.12
C GLU A 368 19.56 -7.47 -26.56
N ILE A 369 20.05 -8.50 -25.89
CA ILE A 369 21.47 -8.62 -25.52
C ILE A 369 22.13 -9.52 -26.55
N LEU A 370 23.20 -9.04 -27.16
CA LEU A 370 23.88 -9.72 -28.25
C LEU A 370 25.32 -10.07 -27.87
N GLU A 371 25.78 -11.25 -28.27
CA GLU A 371 27.19 -11.68 -28.26
C GLU A 371 27.59 -11.84 -29.74
N ASP A 372 28.52 -11.01 -30.23
CA ASP A 372 28.96 -11.02 -31.64
C ASP A 372 27.80 -10.87 -32.65
N GLY A 373 26.74 -10.14 -32.26
CA GLY A 373 25.53 -9.92 -33.06
C GLY A 373 24.48 -11.03 -32.96
N GLU A 374 24.77 -12.13 -32.26
CA GLU A 374 23.80 -13.20 -31.98
C GLU A 374 22.98 -12.84 -30.73
N VAL A 375 21.65 -12.94 -30.81
CA VAL A 375 20.76 -12.62 -29.70
C VAL A 375 20.83 -13.71 -28.63
N ARG A 376 21.37 -13.36 -27.46
CA ARG A 376 21.44 -14.23 -26.26
C ARG A 376 20.28 -14.01 -25.30
N ARG A 377 19.60 -12.87 -25.40
CA ARG A 377 18.44 -12.56 -24.57
C ARG A 377 17.53 -11.59 -25.28
N THR A 378 16.22 -11.82 -25.18
CA THR A 378 15.19 -10.90 -25.64
C THR A 378 14.27 -10.53 -24.48
N SER A 379 14.15 -9.23 -24.18
CA SER A 379 13.22 -8.67 -23.20
C SER A 379 12.30 -7.66 -23.87
N ARG A 380 11.00 -7.77 -23.59
CA ARG A 380 9.93 -6.91 -24.10
C ARG A 380 9.53 -5.99 -22.96
N ILE A 381 9.69 -4.68 -23.10
CA ILE A 381 9.49 -3.70 -22.03
C ILE A 381 8.59 -2.59 -22.55
N TRP A 382 7.64 -2.12 -21.75
CA TRP A 382 6.74 -1.04 -22.17
C TRP A 382 6.33 -0.12 -21.02
N TRP A 383 6.17 1.17 -21.32
CA TRP A 383 5.70 2.23 -20.42
C TRP A 383 5.27 3.48 -21.22
N MET A 384 4.61 4.43 -20.55
CA MET A 384 4.26 5.73 -21.13
C MET A 384 5.37 6.75 -20.87
N GLY A 385 5.76 7.52 -21.91
CA GLY A 385 6.71 8.63 -21.78
C GLY A 385 6.03 9.97 -21.43
N GLY A 386 6.85 11.01 -21.25
CA GLY A 386 6.42 12.37 -20.94
C GLY A 386 5.82 12.52 -19.53
N ASP A 387 4.88 13.46 -19.38
CA ASP A 387 4.17 13.71 -18.12
C ASP A 387 3.18 12.60 -17.72
N SER A 388 2.89 11.69 -18.65
CA SER A 388 2.01 10.54 -18.45
C SER A 388 2.74 9.31 -17.89
N LEU A 389 3.93 9.50 -17.30
CA LEU A 389 4.76 8.40 -16.81
C LEU A 389 4.00 7.55 -15.79
N GLY A 390 3.58 6.36 -16.23
CA GLY A 390 2.88 5.36 -15.42
C GLY A 390 3.80 4.26 -14.90
N GLY A 391 3.20 3.13 -14.52
CA GLY A 391 3.96 1.92 -14.23
C GLY A 391 4.61 1.36 -15.50
N SER A 392 5.83 0.84 -15.39
CA SER A 392 6.46 0.04 -16.45
C SER A 392 6.16 -1.44 -16.27
N ALA A 393 6.00 -2.16 -17.38
CA ALA A 393 5.86 -3.61 -17.38
C ALA A 393 6.83 -4.25 -18.39
N TRP A 394 7.13 -5.53 -18.19
CA TRP A 394 8.10 -6.25 -19.00
C TRP A 394 7.80 -7.75 -19.03
N ALA A 395 8.25 -8.40 -20.10
CA ALA A 395 8.25 -9.84 -20.28
C ALA A 395 9.60 -10.30 -20.84
N ILE A 396 9.98 -11.55 -20.56
CA ILE A 396 11.15 -12.19 -21.17
C ILE A 396 10.63 -13.23 -22.13
N SER A 397 11.18 -13.25 -23.33
CA SER A 397 10.82 -14.25 -24.33
C SER A 397 11.93 -15.27 -24.55
N GLU A 398 13.19 -14.85 -24.48
CA GLU A 398 14.35 -15.72 -24.74
C GLU A 398 15.49 -15.37 -23.77
N GLU A 399 16.17 -16.39 -23.24
CA GLU A 399 17.29 -16.24 -22.31
C GLU A 399 18.25 -17.43 -22.44
N ASP A 400 19.44 -17.20 -23.02
CA ASP A 400 20.57 -18.14 -23.04
C ASP A 400 21.42 -17.92 -21.78
N VAL A 401 21.12 -18.71 -20.75
CA VAL A 401 21.73 -18.60 -19.42
C VAL A 401 23.24 -18.87 -19.46
N GLU A 402 23.69 -19.80 -20.31
CA GLU A 402 25.10 -20.19 -20.42
C GLU A 402 25.92 -19.12 -21.12
N ALA A 403 25.37 -18.50 -22.16
CA ALA A 403 26.03 -17.39 -22.83
C ALA A 403 26.11 -16.14 -21.94
N LEU A 404 24.99 -15.76 -21.29
CA LEU A 404 24.95 -14.60 -20.40
C LEU A 404 25.90 -14.73 -19.20
N ASP A 405 26.28 -15.96 -18.83
CA ASP A 405 27.29 -16.22 -17.80
C ASP A 405 28.71 -15.82 -18.20
N ARG A 406 28.98 -15.68 -19.49
CA ARG A 406 30.27 -15.19 -20.01
C ARG A 406 30.29 -13.68 -20.23
N ALA A 407 29.13 -13.01 -20.14
CA ALA A 407 29.04 -11.57 -20.38
C ALA A 407 29.80 -10.76 -19.33
N THR A 408 30.62 -9.81 -19.79
CA THR A 408 31.38 -8.87 -18.96
C THR A 408 31.29 -7.45 -19.54
N SER A 409 31.50 -6.40 -18.72
CA SER A 409 31.33 -5.00 -19.14
C SER A 409 32.35 -4.50 -20.16
N ASP A 410 33.54 -5.08 -20.16
CA ASP A 410 34.68 -4.60 -20.95
C ASP A 410 34.89 -5.42 -22.24
N ASP A 411 34.03 -6.41 -22.49
CA ASP A 411 34.11 -7.26 -23.69
C ASP A 411 33.29 -6.62 -24.83
N PRO A 412 33.94 -6.11 -25.89
CA PRO A 412 33.28 -5.40 -26.98
C PRO A 412 32.34 -6.29 -27.82
N ARG A 413 32.43 -7.61 -27.65
CA ARG A 413 31.53 -8.57 -28.31
C ARG A 413 30.10 -8.46 -27.77
N TRP A 414 29.94 -7.92 -26.56
CA TRP A 414 28.65 -7.80 -25.91
C TRP A 414 28.03 -6.42 -26.14
N THR A 415 26.85 -6.41 -26.76
CA THR A 415 26.08 -5.19 -26.98
C THR A 415 24.64 -5.34 -26.50
N MET A 416 23.97 -4.21 -26.28
CA MET A 416 22.54 -4.14 -26.00
C MET A 416 21.89 -3.33 -27.13
N ARG A 417 21.01 -3.96 -27.90
CA ARG A 417 20.19 -3.31 -28.93
C ARG A 417 18.79 -3.08 -28.39
N ILE A 418 18.30 -1.85 -28.52
CA ILE A 418 16.98 -1.42 -28.08
C ILE A 418 16.25 -0.90 -29.31
N ARG A 419 15.13 -1.54 -29.65
CA ARG A 419 14.31 -1.17 -30.82
C ARG A 419 12.90 -0.80 -30.38
N GLY A 420 12.38 0.28 -30.94
CA GLY A 420 10.97 0.64 -30.85
C GLY A 420 10.11 -0.46 -31.46
N ASP A 421 9.07 -0.88 -30.75
CA ASP A 421 8.15 -1.91 -31.17
C ASP A 421 6.72 -1.42 -30.96
N ARG A 422 5.97 -1.36 -32.06
CA ARG A 422 4.62 -0.79 -32.11
C ARG A 422 3.62 -1.63 -31.31
N ASP A 423 3.72 -2.95 -31.39
CA ASP A 423 2.77 -3.86 -30.74
C ASP A 423 3.00 -3.86 -29.22
N LEU A 424 4.26 -3.74 -28.79
CA LEU A 424 4.59 -3.49 -27.39
C LEU A 424 4.15 -2.10 -26.90
N ALA A 425 4.23 -1.08 -27.75
CA ALA A 425 3.82 0.27 -27.38
C ALA A 425 2.31 0.33 -27.05
N LEU A 426 1.46 -0.44 -27.75
CA LEU A 426 0.05 -0.57 -27.37
C LEU A 426 -0.12 -1.07 -25.93
N ARG A 427 0.75 -1.97 -25.46
CA ARG A 427 0.67 -2.52 -24.09
C ARG A 427 0.94 -1.45 -23.04
N ALA A 428 1.68 -0.40 -23.37
CA ALA A 428 1.87 0.77 -22.50
C ALA A 428 0.57 1.51 -22.22
N LEU A 429 -0.39 1.46 -23.13
CA LEU A 429 -1.68 2.12 -22.94
C LEU A 429 -2.51 1.47 -21.83
N ALA A 430 -2.36 0.15 -21.63
CA ALA A 430 -2.97 -0.55 -20.49
C ALA A 430 -2.39 -0.07 -19.14
N THR A 431 -1.17 0.49 -19.15
CA THR A 431 -0.48 1.00 -17.95
C THR A 431 -0.70 2.48 -17.68
N ALA A 432 -1.35 3.19 -18.61
CA ALA A 432 -1.58 4.62 -18.49
C ALA A 432 -2.51 4.91 -17.30
N SER A 433 -2.06 5.75 -16.37
CA SER A 433 -2.82 6.08 -15.15
C SER A 433 -3.93 7.12 -15.37
N ARG A 434 -3.96 7.74 -16.55
CA ARG A 434 -4.97 8.75 -16.93
C ARG A 434 -5.68 8.30 -18.21
N PRO A 435 -7.01 8.50 -18.31
CA PRO A 435 -7.68 8.50 -19.60
C PRO A 435 -6.99 9.52 -20.49
N MET A 436 -6.53 9.12 -21.67
CA MET A 436 -5.99 10.08 -22.63
C MET A 436 -7.16 10.69 -23.40
N ASP A 437 -7.43 11.96 -23.09
CA ASP A 437 -8.34 12.79 -23.86
C ASP A 437 -7.67 13.12 -25.19
N GLY A 438 -8.08 12.43 -26.26
CA GLY A 438 -7.58 12.66 -27.62
C GLY A 438 -6.55 11.63 -28.06
N TRP A 439 -7.00 10.76 -28.96
CA TRP A 439 -6.15 9.93 -29.82
C TRP A 439 -5.93 10.67 -31.14
N PRO A 440 -4.74 10.60 -31.77
CA PRO A 440 -3.77 9.49 -31.70
C PRO A 440 -2.67 9.64 -30.65
N VAL A 441 -2.12 8.49 -30.23
CA VAL A 441 -0.93 8.38 -29.39
C VAL A 441 0.25 8.14 -30.33
N ALA A 442 1.40 8.76 -30.12
CA ALA A 442 2.61 8.40 -30.86
C ALA A 442 3.24 7.14 -30.24
N TYR A 443 4.11 6.44 -30.97
CA TYR A 443 5.01 5.46 -30.37
C TYR A 443 6.46 5.74 -30.74
N TRP A 444 7.37 5.42 -29.83
CA TRP A 444 8.80 5.51 -30.15
C TRP A 444 9.18 4.40 -31.15
N ALA A 445 9.65 4.79 -32.33
CA ALA A 445 10.00 3.90 -33.44
C ALA A 445 11.51 3.82 -33.71
N GLY A 446 12.34 4.44 -32.87
CA GLY A 446 13.78 4.51 -33.04
C GLY A 446 14.51 3.20 -32.72
N GLU A 447 15.83 3.23 -32.92
CA GLU A 447 16.75 2.15 -32.55
C GLU A 447 18.03 2.72 -31.95
N VAL A 448 18.54 2.05 -30.91
CA VAL A 448 19.79 2.40 -30.23
C VAL A 448 20.57 1.12 -29.96
N THR A 449 21.89 1.14 -30.19
CA THR A 449 22.80 0.07 -29.78
C THR A 449 23.86 0.62 -28.83
N LEU A 450 24.05 -0.04 -27.70
CA LEU A 450 24.98 0.36 -26.64
C LEU A 450 25.98 -0.76 -26.34
N PRO A 451 27.22 -0.45 -25.91
CA PRO A 451 28.06 -1.44 -25.24
C PRO A 451 27.35 -2.02 -24.01
N LEU A 452 27.39 -3.34 -23.83
CA LEU A 452 26.73 -3.97 -22.69
C LEU A 452 27.50 -3.67 -21.40
N ARG A 453 26.83 -3.05 -20.42
CA ARG A 453 27.36 -2.95 -19.05
C ARG A 453 26.80 -4.09 -18.22
N VAL A 454 27.66 -4.85 -17.55
CA VAL A 454 27.31 -5.95 -16.67
C VAL A 454 27.67 -5.60 -15.23
N ARG A 455 26.65 -5.60 -14.35
CA ARG A 455 26.82 -5.38 -12.91
C ARG A 455 26.66 -6.69 -12.17
N PHE A 456 27.74 -7.16 -11.58
CA PHE A 456 27.69 -8.30 -10.69
C PHE A 456 27.08 -7.91 -9.35
N ARG A 457 26.15 -8.73 -8.85
CA ARG A 457 25.54 -8.59 -7.53
C ARG A 457 25.73 -9.89 -6.76
N ALA A 458 26.39 -9.81 -5.62
CA ALA A 458 26.46 -10.94 -4.71
C ALA A 458 25.05 -11.24 -4.16
N GLY A 459 24.73 -12.53 -4.05
CA GLY A 459 23.47 -13.02 -3.49
C GLY A 459 22.51 -13.61 -4.53
N GLU A 460 21.32 -13.95 -4.04
CA GLU A 460 20.23 -14.51 -4.84
C GLU A 460 19.52 -13.40 -5.63
N ALA A 461 19.12 -13.72 -6.86
CA ALA A 461 18.30 -12.84 -7.67
C ALA A 461 16.99 -12.51 -6.94
N PRO A 462 16.49 -11.25 -7.00
CA PRO A 462 15.19 -10.91 -6.46
C PRO A 462 14.13 -11.83 -7.05
N ARG A 463 13.30 -12.39 -6.17
CA ARG A 463 12.18 -13.22 -6.57
C ARG A 463 11.22 -12.38 -7.39
N ARG A 464 10.83 -12.91 -8.55
CA ARG A 464 9.80 -12.30 -9.38
C ARG A 464 8.45 -12.69 -8.82
N SER A 465 7.53 -11.74 -8.83
CA SER A 465 6.20 -11.97 -8.26
C SER A 465 5.37 -12.96 -9.07
N TRP A 466 5.59 -13.08 -10.39
CA TRP A 466 4.96 -14.10 -11.22
C TRP A 466 6.01 -14.77 -12.10
N ARG A 467 5.89 -16.09 -12.26
CA ARG A 467 6.66 -16.90 -13.22
C ARG A 467 5.71 -17.87 -13.94
N PRO A 468 6.00 -18.27 -15.19
CA PRO A 468 5.33 -19.41 -15.80
C PRO A 468 5.41 -20.63 -14.90
N ASP A 469 4.35 -21.42 -14.85
CA ASP A 469 4.35 -22.65 -14.06
C ASP A 469 5.32 -23.67 -14.66
N PRO A 470 6.40 -24.09 -13.94
CA PRO A 470 7.33 -25.07 -14.47
C PRO A 470 6.69 -26.44 -14.73
N GLU A 471 5.59 -26.76 -14.04
CA GLU A 471 4.85 -28.02 -14.21
C GLU A 471 4.00 -28.06 -15.48
N SER A 472 3.80 -26.93 -16.18
CA SER A 472 3.02 -26.95 -17.42
C SER A 472 3.73 -27.68 -18.56
N GLY A 473 5.04 -27.92 -18.45
CA GLY A 473 5.86 -28.51 -19.52
C GLY A 473 6.01 -27.61 -20.75
N GLU A 474 5.37 -26.45 -20.76
CA GLU A 474 5.54 -25.44 -21.81
C GLU A 474 6.78 -24.60 -21.50
N PRO A 475 7.64 -24.34 -22.51
CA PRO A 475 8.77 -23.46 -22.30
C PRO A 475 8.28 -22.10 -21.78
N ALA A 476 9.00 -21.54 -20.80
CA ALA A 476 8.68 -20.29 -20.10
C ALA A 476 8.57 -19.04 -21.03
N SER A 477 8.67 -19.23 -22.35
CA SER A 477 8.60 -18.23 -23.40
C SER A 477 7.19 -17.97 -23.92
N SER A 478 6.11 -18.45 -23.29
CA SER A 478 4.74 -18.44 -23.83
C SER A 478 4.06 -17.07 -24.02
N VAL A 479 4.82 -15.96 -24.08
CA VAL A 479 4.35 -14.86 -24.93
C VAL A 479 4.47 -15.37 -26.36
N PRO A 480 3.36 -15.54 -27.12
CA PRO A 480 3.40 -16.03 -28.48
C PRO A 480 4.54 -15.34 -29.25
N ASP A 481 5.39 -16.13 -29.91
CA ASP A 481 6.46 -15.56 -30.73
C ASP A 481 5.80 -14.94 -31.97
N ASP A 482 5.35 -13.69 -31.85
CA ASP A 482 4.77 -12.89 -32.94
C ASP A 482 5.81 -12.52 -34.02
N ARG A 483 6.99 -13.16 -34.02
CA ARG A 483 7.90 -13.03 -35.16
C ARG A 483 7.13 -13.49 -36.41
N PRO A 484 6.89 -12.63 -37.40
CA PRO A 484 6.42 -13.10 -38.69
C PRO A 484 7.44 -14.13 -39.14
N THR A 485 7.00 -15.39 -39.32
CA THR A 485 7.84 -16.46 -39.84
C THR A 485 8.54 -15.90 -41.06
N ARG A 486 9.87 -15.69 -40.97
CA ARG A 486 10.66 -15.22 -42.10
C ARG A 486 10.40 -16.22 -43.21
N ARG A 487 9.64 -15.84 -44.24
CA ARG A 487 9.58 -16.63 -45.46
C ARG A 487 11.04 -16.80 -45.90
N PRO A 488 11.52 -18.03 -46.11
CA PRO A 488 12.85 -18.21 -46.66
C PRO A 488 12.88 -17.43 -47.97
N ALA A 489 13.86 -16.53 -48.10
CA ALA A 489 14.15 -15.90 -49.36
C ALA A 489 14.38 -17.03 -50.37
N ARG A 490 13.54 -17.09 -51.40
CA ARG A 490 13.76 -17.93 -52.57
C ARG A 490 14.76 -17.25 -53.48
#